data_AF-A0A3B0UF62-F1
#
_entry.id   AF-A0A3B0UF62-F1
#
_cell.length_a   1.000
_cell.length_b   1.000
_cell.length_c   1.000
_cell.angle_alpha   90.00
_cell.angle_beta   90.00
_cell.angle_gamma   90.00
#
_symmetry.space_group_name_H-M   'P 1'
#
loop_
_entity.id
_entity.type
_entity.pdbx_description
1 polymer ?
#
loop_
_entity_poly.entity_id
_entity_poly.type
_entity_poly.pdbx_seq_one_letter_code
_entity_poly.pdbx_strand_id
1 'polypeptide(L)'
;VGGGLASLDVVKIVMIELVKKQLYLKKGIDIDLFTLEKQGIKFFLDEHAINFEELDLKKATLVYRRTAKDMPLKSPKDNSEESIEAAKLVSEKLLNKYIEKYLFNFIPLSIPVDFKEKDDKLTSVIFQKVAIENGKIKPEENSFFELKTDILISSIGSIPEQLEGLEYEYSSLKMKRNTGYQVAGFENVFAVGNAVTGRGNIQESKRHGKQITTLIIDEHLTEDALEKWLTNINNEIKSKVDKDLNAIIREISKLHIQPNSVIEGILDKTNQIHKKIGYTNYGDWIQKNTPDRLEDMLKNKSNCKCI
;
A
#
# COMPACT_ATOMS: atom_id res chain seq x y z
N VAL A 1 -1.76 -16.28 -13.52
CA VAL A 1 -1.19 -17.46 -12.82
C VAL A 1 -0.68 -17.01 -11.48
N GLY A 2 -1.12 -17.63 -10.39
CA GLY A 2 -0.69 -17.23 -9.05
C GLY A 2 -1.62 -17.75 -7.96
N GLY A 3 -1.35 -17.37 -6.71
CA GLY A 3 -2.21 -17.64 -5.57
C GLY A 3 -2.22 -16.49 -4.57
N GLY A 4 -3.19 -16.51 -3.65
CA GLY A 4 -3.32 -15.50 -2.59
C GLY A 4 -4.12 -14.27 -3.02
N LEU A 5 -4.19 -13.28 -2.13
CA LEU A 5 -5.02 -12.08 -2.29
C LEU A 5 -4.65 -11.27 -3.55
N ALA A 6 -3.36 -11.08 -3.80
CA ALA A 6 -2.91 -10.34 -4.98
C ALA A 6 -3.41 -10.97 -6.30
N SER A 7 -3.45 -12.31 -6.37
CA SER A 7 -3.97 -13.02 -7.55
C SER A 7 -5.48 -12.82 -7.72
N LEU A 8 -6.23 -12.72 -6.62
CA LEU A 8 -7.65 -12.40 -6.66
C LEU A 8 -7.90 -10.96 -7.13
N ASP A 9 -7.11 -10.00 -6.63
CA ASP A 9 -7.25 -8.61 -7.07
C ASP A 9 -6.92 -8.45 -8.56
N VAL A 10 -5.89 -9.15 -9.05
CA VAL A 10 -5.53 -9.17 -10.48
C VAL A 10 -6.64 -9.77 -11.34
N VAL A 11 -7.17 -10.95 -11.02
CA VAL A 11 -8.23 -11.56 -11.85
C VAL A 11 -9.54 -10.76 -11.75
N LYS A 12 -9.83 -10.17 -10.59
CA LYS A 12 -10.96 -9.28 -10.35
C LYS A 12 -10.89 -8.05 -11.28
N ILE A 13 -9.76 -7.34 -11.29
CA ILE A 13 -9.64 -6.13 -12.11
C ILE A 13 -9.72 -6.45 -13.61
N VAL A 14 -9.11 -7.57 -14.05
CA VAL A 14 -9.21 -8.02 -15.44
C VAL A 14 -10.68 -8.26 -15.82
N MET A 15 -11.43 -8.98 -14.99
CA MET A 15 -12.85 -9.22 -15.24
C MET A 15 -13.68 -7.92 -15.25
N ILE A 16 -13.42 -7.00 -14.32
CA ILE A 16 -14.13 -5.71 -14.25
C ILE A 16 -13.89 -4.90 -15.53
N GLU A 17 -12.65 -4.78 -15.99
CA GLU A 17 -12.31 -4.05 -17.21
C GLU A 17 -12.92 -4.68 -18.46
N LEU A 18 -12.87 -6.02 -18.57
CA LEU A 18 -13.49 -6.74 -19.70
C LEU A 18 -15.01 -6.53 -19.74
N VAL A 19 -15.68 -6.68 -18.61
CA VAL A 19 -17.14 -6.53 -18.51
C VAL A 19 -17.56 -5.08 -18.75
N LYS A 20 -16.89 -4.11 -18.11
CA LYS A 20 -17.14 -2.68 -18.31
C LYS A 20 -17.06 -2.30 -19.79
N LYS A 21 -16.00 -2.73 -20.48
CA LYS A 21 -15.84 -2.48 -21.92
C LYS A 21 -16.99 -3.08 -22.73
N GLN A 22 -17.40 -4.31 -22.44
CA GLN A 22 -18.48 -4.96 -23.20
C GLN A 22 -19.87 -4.41 -22.89
N LEU A 23 -20.15 -4.01 -21.65
CA LEU A 23 -21.37 -3.31 -21.28
C LEU A 23 -21.53 -2.01 -22.07
N TYR A 24 -20.45 -1.24 -22.19
CA TYR A 24 -20.46 -0.03 -23.01
C TYR A 24 -20.72 -0.35 -24.50
N LEU A 25 -19.97 -1.28 -25.08
CA LEU A 25 -20.05 -1.59 -26.52
C LEU A 25 -21.38 -2.25 -26.93
N LYS A 26 -21.95 -3.13 -26.11
CA LYS A 26 -23.12 -3.94 -26.47
C LYS A 26 -24.43 -3.36 -25.95
N LYS A 27 -24.39 -2.62 -24.84
CA LYS A 27 -25.59 -2.13 -24.14
C LYS A 27 -25.60 -0.61 -23.96
N GLY A 28 -24.51 0.09 -24.31
CA GLY A 28 -24.40 1.54 -24.11
C GLY A 28 -24.32 1.97 -22.64
N ILE A 29 -24.01 1.03 -21.74
CA ILE A 29 -23.94 1.29 -20.29
C ILE A 29 -22.52 1.71 -19.95
N ASP A 30 -22.35 2.99 -19.62
CA ASP A 30 -21.09 3.52 -19.08
C ASP A 30 -21.12 3.42 -17.56
N ILE A 31 -20.28 2.55 -17.01
CA ILE A 31 -20.18 2.26 -15.57
C ILE A 31 -18.75 2.44 -15.08
N ASP A 32 -18.60 3.04 -13.91
CA ASP A 32 -17.29 3.19 -13.29
C ASP A 32 -16.80 1.89 -12.64
N LEU A 33 -15.47 1.78 -12.54
CA LEU A 33 -14.79 0.60 -11.98
C LEU A 33 -15.18 0.34 -10.51
N PHE A 34 -15.37 1.39 -9.71
CA PHE A 34 -15.61 1.26 -8.28
C PHE A 34 -17.00 0.69 -7.98
N THR A 35 -17.99 0.99 -8.82
CA THR A 35 -19.32 0.40 -8.72
C THR A 35 -19.26 -1.11 -8.91
N LEU A 36 -18.61 -1.60 -9.99
CA LEU A 36 -18.44 -3.03 -10.24
C LEU A 36 -17.57 -3.73 -9.19
N GLU A 37 -16.57 -3.04 -8.63
CA GLU A 37 -15.73 -3.57 -7.54
C GLU A 37 -16.55 -3.79 -6.25
N LYS A 38 -17.35 -2.79 -5.86
CA LYS A 38 -18.15 -2.86 -4.63
C LYS A 38 -19.29 -3.87 -4.76
N GLN A 39 -20.12 -3.75 -5.80
CA GLN A 39 -21.31 -4.57 -6.00
C GLN A 39 -20.96 -5.99 -6.46
N GLY A 40 -19.98 -6.12 -7.35
CA GLY A 40 -19.68 -7.35 -8.06
C GLY A 40 -20.37 -7.42 -9.41
N ILE A 41 -19.70 -8.09 -10.35
CA ILE A 41 -20.18 -8.24 -11.72
C ILE A 41 -21.51 -9.00 -11.75
N LYS A 42 -21.59 -10.14 -11.05
CA LYS A 42 -22.79 -10.99 -11.09
C LYS A 42 -24.04 -10.25 -10.62
N PHE A 43 -23.94 -9.59 -9.48
CA PHE A 43 -25.04 -8.80 -8.91
C PHE A 43 -25.46 -7.67 -9.86
N PHE A 44 -24.51 -6.92 -10.41
CA PHE A 44 -24.80 -5.84 -11.35
C PHE A 44 -25.53 -6.32 -12.61
N LEU A 45 -25.08 -7.45 -13.19
CA LEU A 45 -25.71 -8.04 -14.37
C LEU A 45 -27.13 -8.53 -14.06
N ASP A 46 -27.34 -9.14 -12.89
CA ASP A 46 -28.66 -9.62 -12.46
C ASP A 46 -29.64 -8.45 -12.24
N GLU A 47 -29.21 -7.34 -11.62
CA GLU A 47 -30.02 -6.13 -11.44
C GLU A 47 -30.48 -5.51 -12.78
N HIS A 48 -29.65 -5.64 -13.83
CA HIS A 48 -29.95 -5.12 -15.15
C HIS A 48 -30.59 -6.15 -16.09
N ALA A 49 -30.90 -7.36 -15.58
CA ALA A 49 -31.42 -8.49 -16.35
C ALA A 49 -30.58 -8.82 -17.61
N ILE A 50 -29.24 -8.72 -17.49
CA ILE A 50 -28.30 -9.02 -18.56
C ILE A 50 -27.67 -10.39 -18.29
N ASN A 51 -27.79 -11.33 -19.22
CA ASN A 51 -27.04 -12.58 -19.13
C ASN A 51 -25.57 -12.34 -19.50
N PHE A 52 -24.65 -13.01 -18.81
CA PHE A 52 -23.21 -12.86 -19.06
C PHE A 52 -22.84 -13.25 -20.51
N GLU A 53 -23.52 -14.27 -21.05
CA GLU A 53 -23.32 -14.77 -22.41
C GLU A 53 -23.66 -13.73 -23.48
N GLU A 54 -24.56 -12.77 -23.18
CA GLU A 54 -24.90 -11.66 -24.09
C GLU A 54 -23.73 -10.68 -24.29
N LEU A 55 -22.76 -10.67 -23.37
CA LEU A 55 -21.59 -9.82 -23.47
C LEU A 55 -20.53 -10.37 -24.43
N ASP A 56 -20.68 -11.61 -24.91
CA ASP A 56 -19.80 -12.25 -25.89
C ASP A 56 -18.31 -12.16 -25.49
N LEU A 57 -18.02 -12.47 -24.22
CA LEU A 57 -16.67 -12.37 -23.65
C LEU A 57 -16.22 -13.67 -23.02
N LYS A 58 -14.93 -13.97 -23.19
CA LYS A 58 -14.29 -15.09 -22.50
C LYS A 58 -13.89 -14.66 -21.10
N LYS A 59 -14.21 -15.51 -20.12
CA LYS A 59 -13.81 -15.31 -18.73
C LYS A 59 -12.30 -15.37 -18.60
N ALA A 60 -11.74 -14.50 -17.76
CA ALA A 60 -10.37 -14.64 -17.30
C ALA A 60 -10.20 -15.94 -16.50
N THR A 61 -9.02 -16.55 -16.56
CA THR A 61 -8.75 -17.83 -15.88
C THR A 61 -7.61 -17.67 -14.87
N LEU A 62 -7.90 -17.92 -13.60
CA LEU A 62 -6.91 -18.03 -12.53
C LEU A 62 -6.43 -19.47 -12.43
N VAL A 63 -5.18 -19.72 -12.82
CA VAL A 63 -4.51 -21.01 -12.65
C VAL A 63 -3.65 -21.00 -11.39
N TYR A 64 -3.81 -22.02 -10.55
CA TYR A 64 -3.08 -22.18 -9.29
C TYR A 64 -2.49 -23.59 -9.15
N ARG A 65 -1.28 -23.66 -8.61
CA ARG A 65 -0.50 -24.91 -8.47
C ARG A 65 -0.97 -25.85 -7.34
N ARG A 66 -1.92 -25.42 -6.52
CA ARG A 66 -2.50 -26.22 -5.42
C ARG A 66 -4.02 -26.18 -5.47
N THR A 67 -4.69 -26.74 -4.47
CA THR A 67 -6.15 -26.70 -4.34
C THR A 67 -6.66 -25.33 -3.91
N ALA A 68 -7.98 -25.11 -4.00
CA ALA A 68 -8.64 -23.92 -3.47
C ALA A 68 -8.38 -23.71 -1.97
N LYS A 69 -8.43 -24.80 -1.18
CA LYS A 69 -8.17 -24.82 0.26
C LYS A 69 -6.75 -24.37 0.61
N ASP A 70 -5.79 -24.68 -0.25
CA ASP A 70 -4.38 -24.31 -0.07
C ASP A 70 -4.05 -22.87 -0.53
N MET A 71 -5.03 -22.10 -1.00
CA MET A 71 -4.80 -20.72 -1.35
C MET A 71 -4.62 -19.89 -0.08
N PRO A 72 -3.53 -19.10 0.06
CA PRO A 72 -3.23 -18.37 1.30
C PRO A 72 -4.09 -17.10 1.42
N LEU A 73 -5.40 -17.25 1.59
CA LEU A 73 -6.36 -16.14 1.70
C LEU A 73 -6.69 -15.80 3.14
N LYS A 74 -6.76 -16.81 4.02
CA LYS A 74 -6.90 -16.65 5.46
C LYS A 74 -5.69 -17.26 6.16
N SER A 75 -5.05 -16.48 7.02
CA SER A 75 -4.01 -17.00 7.90
C SER A 75 -4.65 -17.73 9.11
N PRO A 76 -4.07 -18.86 9.55
CA PRO A 76 -4.48 -19.51 10.79
C PRO A 76 -4.17 -18.60 11.98
N LYS A 77 -4.91 -18.78 13.08
CA LYS A 77 -4.70 -17.99 14.31
C LYS A 77 -3.43 -18.40 15.04
N ASP A 78 -3.10 -19.70 14.95
CA ASP A 78 -2.01 -20.37 15.65
C ASP A 78 -1.57 -21.60 14.83
N ASN A 79 -0.64 -22.38 15.37
CA ASN A 79 -0.08 -23.55 14.69
C ASN A 79 -0.85 -24.86 14.96
N SER A 80 -2.03 -24.81 15.60
CA SER A 80 -2.84 -26.02 15.82
C SER A 80 -3.44 -26.51 14.50
N GLU A 81 -3.59 -27.83 14.39
CA GLU A 81 -4.17 -28.46 13.19
C GLU A 81 -5.60 -27.97 12.93
N GLU A 82 -6.40 -27.78 13.98
CA GLU A 82 -7.76 -27.24 13.89
C GLU A 82 -7.78 -25.83 13.31
N SER A 83 -6.87 -24.95 13.76
CA SER A 83 -6.74 -23.57 13.27
C SER A 83 -6.31 -23.52 11.81
N ILE A 84 -5.41 -24.43 11.41
CA ILE A 84 -4.95 -24.58 10.02
C ILE A 84 -6.10 -25.06 9.13
N GLU A 85 -6.85 -26.08 9.52
CA GLU A 85 -7.96 -26.60 8.71
C GLU A 85 -9.11 -25.60 8.62
N ALA A 86 -9.43 -24.91 9.72
CA ALA A 86 -10.42 -23.84 9.70
C ALA A 86 -10.03 -22.72 8.72
N ALA A 87 -8.74 -22.33 8.69
CA ALA A 87 -8.25 -21.32 7.75
C ALA A 87 -8.34 -21.78 6.28
N LYS A 88 -8.07 -23.06 6.01
CA LYS A 88 -8.21 -23.66 4.67
C LYS A 88 -9.66 -23.64 4.18
N LEU A 89 -10.61 -24.05 5.04
CA LEU A 89 -12.04 -24.04 4.71
C LEU A 89 -12.56 -22.61 4.45
N VAL A 90 -12.10 -21.63 5.24
CA VAL A 90 -12.45 -20.22 5.00
C VAL A 90 -11.85 -19.72 3.69
N SER A 91 -10.62 -20.13 3.35
CA SER A 91 -9.96 -19.72 2.11
C SER A 91 -10.70 -20.26 0.88
N GLU A 92 -11.12 -21.53 0.89
CA GLU A 92 -11.93 -22.12 -0.19
C GLU A 92 -13.27 -21.39 -0.36
N LYS A 93 -14.01 -21.17 0.75
CA LYS A 93 -15.27 -20.42 0.72
C LYS A 93 -15.09 -19.01 0.15
N LEU A 94 -14.02 -18.33 0.52
CA LEU A 94 -13.71 -16.99 0.04
C LEU A 94 -13.42 -17.00 -1.46
N LEU A 95 -12.61 -17.95 -1.95
CA LEU A 95 -12.32 -18.09 -3.37
C LEU A 95 -13.61 -18.32 -4.18
N ASN A 96 -14.47 -19.24 -3.74
CA ASN A 96 -15.73 -19.54 -4.42
C ASN A 96 -16.65 -18.31 -4.48
N LYS A 97 -16.74 -17.55 -3.38
CA LYS A 97 -17.46 -16.28 -3.37
C LYS A 97 -16.90 -15.27 -4.37
N TYR A 98 -15.58 -15.21 -4.56
CA TYR A 98 -14.96 -14.34 -5.56
C TYR A 98 -15.26 -14.81 -6.99
N ILE A 99 -15.19 -16.12 -7.25
CA ILE A 99 -15.53 -16.73 -8.54
C ILE A 99 -16.97 -16.38 -8.91
N GLU A 100 -17.92 -16.56 -7.99
CA GLU A 100 -19.34 -16.24 -8.19
C GLU A 100 -19.55 -14.74 -8.39
N LYS A 101 -18.93 -13.90 -7.55
CA LYS A 101 -19.12 -12.44 -7.58
C LYS A 101 -18.55 -11.80 -8.86
N TYR A 102 -17.40 -12.27 -9.35
CA TYR A 102 -16.67 -11.65 -10.46
C TYR A 102 -16.60 -12.49 -11.73
N LEU A 103 -17.20 -13.68 -11.75
CA LEU A 103 -17.39 -14.52 -12.93
C LEU A 103 -16.12 -14.92 -13.68
N PHE A 104 -15.01 -15.20 -12.99
CA PHE A 104 -13.80 -15.77 -13.59
C PHE A 104 -13.76 -17.30 -13.48
N ASN A 105 -12.87 -17.95 -14.24
CA ASN A 105 -12.60 -19.37 -14.16
C ASN A 105 -11.45 -19.67 -13.20
N PHE A 106 -11.50 -20.80 -12.50
CA PHE A 106 -10.41 -21.26 -11.63
C PHE A 106 -9.96 -22.67 -12.03
N ILE A 107 -8.65 -22.84 -12.20
CA ILE A 107 -8.04 -24.13 -12.50
C ILE A 107 -7.02 -24.44 -11.39
N PRO A 108 -7.32 -25.36 -10.47
CA PRO A 108 -6.39 -25.79 -9.44
C PRO A 108 -5.37 -26.80 -9.98
N LEU A 109 -4.41 -27.17 -9.14
CA LEU A 109 -3.52 -28.31 -9.37
C LEU A 109 -2.83 -28.28 -10.75
N SER A 110 -2.40 -27.09 -11.18
CA SER A 110 -1.76 -26.92 -12.49
C SER A 110 -0.61 -25.92 -12.43
N ILE A 111 0.48 -26.23 -13.14
CA ILE A 111 1.66 -25.37 -13.27
C ILE A 111 1.91 -25.03 -14.74
N PRO A 112 2.32 -23.79 -15.08
CA PRO A 112 2.78 -23.48 -16.42
C PRO A 112 4.11 -24.18 -16.68
N VAL A 113 4.26 -24.79 -17.86
CA VAL A 113 5.51 -25.49 -18.25
C VAL A 113 6.13 -24.94 -19.53
N ASP A 114 5.32 -24.37 -20.43
CA ASP A 114 5.77 -23.85 -21.71
C ASP A 114 4.73 -22.88 -22.30
N PHE A 115 5.00 -22.24 -23.44
CA PHE A 115 4.08 -21.36 -24.14
C PHE A 115 4.31 -21.40 -25.65
N LYS A 116 3.31 -20.99 -26.44
CA LYS A 116 3.41 -20.89 -27.89
C LYS A 116 3.33 -19.44 -28.34
N GLU A 117 4.24 -19.07 -29.23
CA GLU A 117 4.28 -17.76 -29.85
C GLU A 117 4.11 -17.87 -31.37
N LYS A 118 3.51 -16.83 -31.95
CA LYS A 118 3.46 -16.62 -33.39
C LYS A 118 3.65 -15.13 -33.66
N ASP A 119 4.57 -14.79 -34.56
CA ASP A 119 4.88 -13.41 -34.93
C ASP A 119 5.19 -12.53 -33.69
N ASP A 120 6.03 -13.04 -32.78
CA ASP A 120 6.42 -12.43 -31.49
C ASP A 120 5.24 -12.10 -30.56
N LYS A 121 4.13 -12.82 -30.71
CA LYS A 121 2.95 -12.68 -29.85
C LYS A 121 2.61 -14.00 -29.18
N LEU A 122 2.35 -13.93 -27.88
CA LEU A 122 1.79 -15.05 -27.12
C LEU A 122 0.46 -15.48 -27.74
N THR A 123 0.30 -16.78 -27.98
CA THR A 123 -0.95 -17.37 -28.51
C THR A 123 -1.56 -18.39 -27.55
N SER A 124 -0.73 -19.07 -26.77
CA SER A 124 -1.18 -20.00 -25.75
C SER A 124 -0.11 -20.30 -24.71
N VAL A 125 -0.56 -20.84 -23.57
CA VAL A 125 0.28 -21.32 -22.49
C VAL A 125 -0.02 -22.79 -22.25
N ILE A 126 1.02 -23.60 -22.12
CA ILE A 126 0.96 -25.03 -21.86
C ILE A 126 1.12 -25.24 -20.35
N PHE A 127 0.17 -25.97 -19.78
CA PHE A 127 0.14 -26.31 -18.37
C PHE A 127 0.28 -27.81 -18.18
N GLN A 128 0.89 -28.21 -17.08
CA GLN A 128 0.94 -29.58 -16.60
C GLN A 128 0.12 -29.71 -15.32
N LYS A 129 -0.68 -30.77 -15.21
CA LYS A 129 -1.37 -31.10 -13.96
C LYS A 129 -0.39 -31.61 -12.91
N VAL A 130 -0.71 -31.37 -11.65
CA VAL A 130 0.12 -31.77 -10.52
C VAL A 130 -0.71 -32.38 -9.41
N ALA A 131 -0.12 -33.33 -8.68
CA ALA A 131 -0.66 -33.85 -7.43
C ALA A 131 0.06 -33.24 -6.22
N ILE A 132 -0.58 -33.26 -5.05
CA ILE A 132 0.04 -32.89 -3.79
C ILE A 132 0.31 -34.17 -2.99
N GLU A 133 1.58 -34.54 -2.86
CA GLU A 133 2.04 -35.70 -2.08
C GLU A 133 2.88 -35.19 -0.90
N ASN A 134 2.46 -35.47 0.34
CA ASN A 134 3.16 -35.03 1.57
C ASN A 134 3.48 -33.53 1.59
N GLY A 135 2.55 -32.70 1.12
CA GLY A 135 2.68 -31.24 1.05
C GLY A 135 3.60 -30.71 -0.07
N LYS A 136 4.21 -31.61 -0.85
CA LYS A 136 5.03 -31.28 -2.03
C LYS A 136 4.20 -31.43 -3.30
N ILE A 137 4.49 -30.57 -4.26
CA ILE A 137 3.85 -30.60 -5.58
C ILE A 137 4.64 -31.57 -6.46
N LYS A 138 3.95 -32.52 -7.08
CA LYS A 138 4.53 -33.50 -7.99
C LYS A 138 3.83 -33.43 -9.34
N PRO A 139 4.56 -33.17 -10.44
CA PRO A 139 3.96 -33.17 -11.77
C PRO A 139 3.43 -34.56 -12.15
N GLU A 140 2.23 -34.59 -12.72
CA GLU A 140 1.66 -35.80 -13.29
C GLU A 140 2.29 -36.07 -14.67
N GLU A 141 2.78 -37.27 -14.89
CA GLU A 141 3.38 -37.66 -16.17
C GLU A 141 2.36 -37.57 -17.30
N ASN A 142 2.79 -37.01 -18.45
CA ASN A 142 1.99 -36.89 -19.67
C ASN A 142 0.63 -36.19 -19.52
N SER A 143 0.44 -35.39 -18.45
CA SER A 143 -0.82 -34.72 -18.12
C SER A 143 -0.74 -33.23 -18.47
N PHE A 144 -0.77 -32.92 -19.77
CA PHE A 144 -0.64 -31.55 -20.29
C PHE A 144 -1.94 -31.03 -20.89
N PHE A 145 -2.17 -29.72 -20.78
CA PHE A 145 -3.26 -29.03 -21.45
C PHE A 145 -2.84 -27.62 -21.89
N GLU A 146 -3.50 -27.12 -22.93
CA GLU A 146 -3.19 -25.81 -23.52
C GLU A 146 -4.33 -24.83 -23.25
N LEU A 147 -3.98 -23.62 -22.79
CA LEU A 147 -4.91 -22.49 -22.70
C LEU A 147 -4.53 -21.44 -23.73
N LYS A 148 -5.42 -21.19 -24.69
CA LYS A 148 -5.27 -20.10 -25.66
C LYS A 148 -5.50 -18.77 -24.97
N THR A 149 -4.51 -17.88 -25.05
CA THR A 149 -4.57 -16.53 -24.47
C THR A 149 -3.53 -15.65 -25.13
N ASP A 150 -3.87 -14.37 -25.29
CA ASP A 150 -2.95 -13.36 -25.81
C ASP A 150 -2.22 -12.63 -24.67
N ILE A 151 -2.66 -12.83 -23.42
CA ILE A 151 -2.11 -12.19 -22.23
C ILE A 151 -1.89 -13.22 -21.12
N LEU A 152 -0.68 -13.22 -20.55
CA LEU A 152 -0.33 -13.98 -19.35
C LEU A 152 0.10 -13.00 -18.26
N ILE A 153 -0.60 -13.00 -17.13
CA ILE A 153 -0.22 -12.21 -15.95
C ILE A 153 0.32 -13.17 -14.88
N SER A 154 1.57 -12.95 -14.46
CA SER A 154 2.17 -13.65 -13.33
C SER A 154 1.92 -12.86 -12.04
N SER A 155 1.20 -13.48 -11.11
CA SER A 155 0.86 -12.93 -9.79
C SER A 155 1.31 -13.88 -8.67
N ILE A 156 2.48 -14.50 -8.86
CA ILE A 156 3.03 -15.53 -7.97
C ILE A 156 3.65 -14.98 -6.68
N GLY A 157 3.71 -13.66 -6.53
CA GLY A 157 4.34 -12.95 -5.42
C GLY A 157 5.61 -12.23 -5.84
N SER A 158 6.26 -11.62 -4.86
CA SER A 158 7.55 -10.94 -5.01
C SER A 158 8.55 -11.48 -4.00
N ILE A 159 9.81 -11.41 -4.37
CA ILE A 159 10.95 -11.71 -3.50
C ILE A 159 11.71 -10.39 -3.35
N PRO A 160 12.11 -9.99 -2.13
CA PRO A 160 12.90 -8.77 -1.96
C PRO A 160 14.25 -8.92 -2.66
N GLU A 161 14.68 -7.87 -3.35
CA GLU A 161 16.02 -7.78 -3.88
C GLU A 161 17.03 -7.79 -2.73
N GLN A 162 18.12 -8.55 -2.91
CA GLN A 162 19.18 -8.63 -1.92
C GLN A 162 20.09 -7.41 -2.03
N LEU A 163 20.30 -6.73 -0.91
CA LEU A 163 21.17 -5.57 -0.79
C LEU A 163 22.57 -6.02 -0.37
N GLU A 164 23.58 -5.42 -1.00
CA GLU A 164 24.96 -5.65 -0.64
C GLU A 164 25.24 -5.25 0.82
N GLY A 165 25.99 -6.08 1.54
CA GLY A 165 26.32 -5.85 2.95
C GLY A 165 25.27 -6.35 3.97
N LEU A 166 24.15 -6.92 3.52
CA LEU A 166 23.15 -7.56 4.39
C LEU A 166 23.20 -9.09 4.29
N GLU A 167 22.90 -9.75 5.40
CA GLU A 167 22.77 -11.22 5.43
C GLU A 167 21.30 -11.65 5.28
N TYR A 168 21.08 -12.79 4.61
CA TYR A 168 19.76 -13.33 4.34
C TYR A 168 19.67 -14.81 4.79
N GLU A 169 18.50 -15.20 5.29
CA GLU A 169 18.15 -16.61 5.53
C GLU A 169 17.04 -16.99 4.54
N TYR A 170 17.39 -17.82 3.55
CA TYR A 170 16.61 -18.00 2.33
C TYR A 170 16.40 -16.65 1.60
N SER A 171 15.16 -16.20 1.48
CA SER A 171 14.78 -14.93 0.86
C SER A 171 14.44 -13.83 1.85
N SER A 172 14.52 -14.08 3.15
CA SER A 172 14.20 -13.10 4.20
C SER A 172 15.48 -12.51 4.78
N LEU A 173 15.40 -11.26 5.21
CA LEU A 173 16.52 -10.62 5.90
C LEU A 173 16.85 -11.39 7.19
N LYS A 174 18.13 -11.70 7.41
CA LYS A 174 18.55 -12.47 8.56
C LYS A 174 18.49 -11.60 9.81
N MET A 175 17.65 -11.99 10.76
CA MET A 175 17.53 -11.33 12.05
C MET A 175 18.50 -11.94 13.07
N LYS A 176 18.93 -11.15 14.05
CA LYS A 176 19.77 -11.62 15.14
C LYS A 176 18.96 -12.55 16.05
N ARG A 177 19.42 -13.80 16.22
CA ARG A 177 18.66 -14.89 16.86
C ARG A 177 18.25 -14.62 18.31
N ASN A 178 19.01 -13.81 19.03
CA ASN A 178 18.77 -13.56 20.46
C ASN A 178 17.75 -12.44 20.72
N THR A 179 17.59 -11.49 19.80
CA THR A 179 16.70 -10.34 19.97
C THR A 179 15.48 -10.37 19.05
N GLY A 180 15.60 -10.94 17.85
CA GLY A 180 14.48 -11.05 16.90
C GLY A 180 14.03 -9.72 16.28
N TYR A 181 14.53 -8.57 16.76
CA TYR A 181 14.22 -7.23 16.21
C TYR A 181 15.42 -6.54 15.51
N GLN A 182 16.65 -7.02 15.72
CA GLN A 182 17.87 -6.49 15.08
C GLN A 182 18.23 -7.28 13.82
N VAL A 183 18.78 -6.60 12.83
CA VAL A 183 19.39 -7.22 11.64
C VAL A 183 20.73 -7.85 12.02
N ALA A 184 20.99 -9.07 11.55
CA ALA A 184 22.25 -9.77 11.81
C ALA A 184 23.44 -8.96 11.25
N GLY A 185 24.51 -8.83 12.04
CA GLY A 185 25.69 -8.04 11.69
C GLY A 185 25.63 -6.56 12.08
N PHE A 186 24.49 -6.08 12.59
CA PHE A 186 24.31 -4.67 12.95
C PHE A 186 23.75 -4.50 14.37
N GLU A 187 24.17 -3.44 15.05
CA GLU A 187 23.67 -3.10 16.39
C GLU A 187 22.41 -2.22 16.33
N ASN A 188 22.38 -1.24 15.42
CA ASN A 188 21.35 -0.19 15.37
C ASN A 188 20.52 -0.23 14.08
N VAL A 189 20.47 -1.39 13.42
CA VAL A 189 19.64 -1.61 12.23
C VAL A 189 18.54 -2.59 12.57
N PHE A 190 17.30 -2.19 12.29
CA PHE A 190 16.09 -2.92 12.62
C PHE A 190 15.27 -3.15 11.35
N ALA A 191 14.47 -4.21 11.33
CA ALA A 191 13.64 -4.54 10.18
C ALA A 191 12.22 -4.90 10.60
N VAL A 192 11.25 -4.45 9.82
CA VAL A 192 9.81 -4.64 10.09
C VAL A 192 9.06 -5.02 8.82
N GLY A 193 7.81 -5.48 8.99
CA GLY A 193 6.93 -5.81 7.88
C GLY A 193 7.46 -6.94 6.98
N ASN A 194 7.19 -6.83 5.67
CA ASN A 194 7.33 -7.92 4.71
C ASN A 194 8.78 -8.34 4.46
N ALA A 195 9.74 -7.43 4.67
CA ALA A 195 11.17 -7.72 4.55
C ALA A 195 11.63 -8.81 5.53
N VAL A 196 10.91 -8.96 6.64
CA VAL A 196 11.17 -9.98 7.67
C VAL A 196 10.15 -11.12 7.59
N THR A 197 8.86 -10.79 7.50
CA THR A 197 7.81 -11.80 7.60
C THR A 197 7.60 -12.59 6.30
N GLY A 198 7.97 -12.03 5.15
CA GLY A 198 7.62 -12.56 3.83
C GLY A 198 6.10 -12.59 3.55
N ARG A 199 5.28 -11.98 4.41
CA ARG A 199 3.81 -12.01 4.33
C ARG A 199 3.28 -10.71 3.75
N GLY A 200 2.73 -10.76 2.53
CA GLY A 200 2.18 -9.59 1.80
C GLY A 200 0.86 -9.02 2.34
N ASN A 201 0.61 -9.03 3.65
CA ASN A 201 -0.65 -8.54 4.24
C ASN A 201 -0.40 -7.29 5.12
N ILE A 202 -1.00 -6.16 4.73
CA ILE A 202 -0.84 -4.86 5.41
C ILE A 202 -1.16 -4.92 6.91
N GLN A 203 -2.21 -5.64 7.31
CA GLN A 203 -2.58 -5.75 8.71
C GLN A 203 -1.53 -6.53 9.52
N GLU A 204 -0.98 -7.59 8.92
CA GLU A 204 0.11 -8.35 9.52
C GLU A 204 1.40 -7.52 9.58
N SER A 205 1.73 -6.77 8.51
CA SER A 205 2.88 -5.86 8.51
C SER A 205 2.75 -4.79 9.59
N LYS A 206 1.54 -4.23 9.78
CA LYS A 206 1.25 -3.25 10.85
C LYS A 206 1.39 -3.87 12.24
N ARG A 207 0.88 -5.09 12.45
CA ARG A 207 1.01 -5.80 13.73
C ARG A 207 2.47 -6.09 14.04
N HIS A 208 3.21 -6.61 13.06
CA HIS A 208 4.64 -6.89 13.20
C HIS A 208 5.43 -5.61 13.48
N GLY A 209 5.16 -4.53 12.74
CA GLY A 209 5.78 -3.22 13.00
C GLY A 209 5.59 -2.75 14.44
N LYS A 210 4.36 -2.82 14.96
CA LYS A 210 4.08 -2.47 16.37
C LYS A 210 4.88 -3.33 17.35
N GLN A 211 4.91 -4.65 17.14
CA GLN A 211 5.64 -5.57 18.02
C GLN A 211 7.14 -5.26 18.06
N ILE A 212 7.76 -5.08 16.89
CA ILE A 212 9.19 -4.76 16.79
C ILE A 212 9.49 -3.39 17.41
N THR A 213 8.64 -2.38 17.18
CA THR A 213 8.83 -1.06 17.81
C THR A 213 8.78 -1.15 19.33
N THR A 214 7.85 -1.92 19.91
CA THR A 214 7.80 -2.13 21.36
C THR A 214 9.08 -2.78 21.87
N LEU A 215 9.59 -3.82 21.20
CA LEU A 215 10.86 -4.46 21.58
C LEU A 215 12.06 -3.52 21.48
N ILE A 216 12.12 -2.66 20.46
CA ILE A 216 13.18 -1.66 20.34
C ILE A 216 13.13 -0.67 21.52
N ILE A 217 11.94 -0.21 21.89
CA ILE A 217 11.78 0.72 23.02
C ILE A 217 12.17 0.05 24.33
N ASP A 218 11.64 -1.14 24.59
CA ASP A 218 11.76 -1.80 25.89
C ASP A 218 13.14 -2.46 26.11
N GLU A 219 13.75 -3.01 25.04
CA GLU A 219 14.95 -3.83 25.15
C GLU A 219 16.21 -3.16 24.58
N HIS A 220 16.08 -2.27 23.58
CA HIS A 220 17.24 -1.63 22.93
C HIS A 220 17.48 -0.21 23.45
N LEU A 221 16.41 0.54 23.72
CA LEU A 221 16.45 1.89 24.27
C LEU A 221 16.29 1.84 25.79
N THR A 222 17.26 1.26 26.50
CA THR A 222 17.30 1.33 27.98
C THR A 222 17.31 2.80 28.45
N GLU A 223 16.82 3.08 29.67
CA GLU A 223 16.80 4.44 30.26
C GLU A 223 18.16 5.13 30.15
N ASP A 224 19.26 4.39 30.39
CA ASP A 224 20.64 4.89 30.23
C ASP A 224 21.01 5.29 28.80
N ALA A 225 20.54 4.54 27.79
CA ALA A 225 20.81 4.82 26.38
C ALA A 225 19.98 6.02 25.89
N LEU A 226 18.72 6.11 26.32
CA LEU A 226 17.84 7.23 26.03
C LEU A 226 18.34 8.51 26.71
N GLU A 227 18.76 8.44 27.98
CA GLU A 227 19.29 9.57 28.72
C GLU A 227 20.62 10.07 28.12
N LYS A 228 21.52 9.15 27.71
CA LYS A 228 22.73 9.51 26.96
C LYS A 228 22.42 10.17 25.62
N TRP A 229 21.45 9.63 24.87
CA TRP A 229 21.05 10.20 23.58
C TRP A 229 20.43 11.59 23.72
N LEU A 230 19.50 11.77 24.68
CA LEU A 230 18.91 13.06 25.02
C LEU A 230 19.97 14.07 25.48
N THR A 231 20.92 13.63 26.30
CA THR A 231 22.03 14.47 26.77
C THR A 231 22.90 14.95 25.61
N ASN A 232 23.26 14.06 24.69
CA ASN A 232 24.06 14.41 23.51
C ASN A 232 23.32 15.38 22.59
N ILE A 233 22.04 15.15 22.30
CA ILE A 233 21.22 16.07 21.50
C ILE A 233 21.10 17.44 22.18
N ASN A 234 20.84 17.48 23.48
CA ASN A 234 20.76 18.74 24.21
C ASN A 234 22.09 19.51 24.18
N ASN A 235 23.22 18.80 24.25
CA ASN A 235 24.55 19.42 24.15
C ASN A 235 24.84 19.95 22.75
N GLU A 236 24.44 19.23 21.70
CA GLU A 236 24.55 19.71 20.31
C GLU A 236 23.68 20.95 20.06
N ILE A 237 22.43 20.93 20.53
CA ILE A 237 21.51 22.07 20.43
C ILE A 237 22.09 23.27 21.18
N LYS A 238 22.57 23.10 22.42
CA LYS A 238 23.22 24.18 23.19
C LYS A 238 24.41 24.76 22.45
N SER A 239 25.31 23.91 21.94
CA SER A 239 26.48 24.33 21.16
C SER A 239 26.11 25.12 19.91
N LYS A 240 25.03 24.72 19.22
CA LYS A 240 24.52 25.41 18.04
C LYS A 240 23.90 26.77 18.40
N VAL A 241 23.07 26.80 19.44
CA VAL A 241 22.47 28.05 19.95
C VAL A 241 23.56 29.01 20.38
N ASP A 242 24.58 28.56 21.12
CA ASP A 242 25.70 29.41 21.54
C ASP A 242 26.46 29.98 20.33
N LYS A 243 26.66 29.20 19.27
CA LYS A 243 27.27 29.70 18.03
C LYS A 243 26.41 30.76 17.35
N ASP A 244 25.11 30.51 17.23
CA ASP A 244 24.17 31.42 16.59
C ASP A 244 24.03 32.73 17.38
N LEU A 245 23.96 32.64 18.72
CA LEU A 245 23.86 33.78 19.62
C LEU A 245 25.13 34.64 19.56
N ASN A 246 26.31 34.01 19.53
CA ASN A 246 27.58 34.70 19.32
C ASN A 246 27.67 35.36 17.93
N ALA A 247 27.12 34.74 16.90
CA ALA A 247 27.06 35.33 15.56
C ALA A 247 26.14 36.57 15.53
N ILE A 248 24.95 36.47 16.14
CA ILE A 248 24.00 37.59 16.27
C ILE A 248 24.65 38.75 17.05
N ILE A 249 25.29 38.47 18.19
CA ILE A 249 25.98 39.51 18.98
C ILE A 249 27.07 40.21 18.16
N ARG A 250 27.86 39.45 17.40
CA ARG A 250 28.90 40.02 16.51
C ARG A 250 28.31 40.91 15.43
N GLU A 251 27.21 40.51 14.81
CA GLU A 251 26.56 41.30 13.77
C GLU A 251 25.88 42.54 14.34
N ILE A 252 25.14 42.43 15.46
CA ILE A 252 24.54 43.58 16.15
C ILE A 252 25.61 44.60 16.58
N SER A 253 26.76 44.13 17.07
CA SER A 253 27.86 45.00 17.51
C SER A 253 28.49 45.81 16.36
N LYS A 254 28.35 45.35 15.12
CA LYS A 254 28.84 46.05 13.92
C LYS A 254 27.79 47.01 13.32
N LEU A 255 26.53 46.84 13.67
CA LEU A 255 25.46 47.70 13.16
C LEU A 255 25.49 49.05 13.88
N HIS A 256 25.71 50.11 13.11
CA HIS A 256 25.43 51.46 13.58
C HIS A 256 23.91 51.64 13.67
N ILE A 257 23.39 51.73 14.90
CA ILE A 257 21.99 52.06 15.14
C ILE A 257 21.74 53.45 14.55
N GLN A 258 20.74 53.54 13.67
CA GLN A 258 20.38 54.80 13.05
C GLN A 258 19.90 55.80 14.11
N PRO A 259 20.17 57.11 13.95
CA PRO A 259 19.71 58.12 14.88
C PRO A 259 18.19 58.06 15.08
N ASN A 260 17.73 58.31 16.31
CA ASN A 260 16.30 58.30 16.64
C ASN A 260 15.46 59.19 15.70
N SER A 261 16.02 60.30 15.21
CA SER A 261 15.35 61.18 14.25
C SER A 261 15.00 60.51 12.91
N VAL A 262 15.82 59.56 12.45
CA VAL A 262 15.55 58.78 11.22
C VAL A 262 14.45 57.75 11.49
N ILE A 263 14.49 57.12 12.66
CA ILE A 263 13.47 56.13 13.08
C ILE A 263 12.11 56.80 13.22
N GLU A 264 12.04 57.94 13.92
CA GLU A 264 10.83 58.74 14.06
C GLU A 264 10.29 59.21 12.69
N GLY A 265 11.17 59.64 11.79
CA GLY A 265 10.75 60.01 10.43
C GLY A 265 10.14 58.87 9.61
N ILE A 266 10.61 57.63 9.79
CA ILE A 266 10.01 56.43 9.17
C ILE A 266 8.66 56.12 9.80
N LEU A 267 8.55 56.20 11.13
CA LEU A 267 7.30 55.95 11.86
C LEU A 267 6.22 56.96 11.46
N ASP A 268 6.57 58.24 11.33
CA ASP A 268 5.64 59.28 10.91
C ASP A 268 5.11 59.06 9.49
N LYS A 269 5.99 58.73 8.53
CA LYS A 269 5.57 58.40 7.16
C LYS A 269 4.67 57.17 7.13
N THR A 270 5.01 56.14 7.90
CA THR A 270 4.23 54.91 8.00
C THR A 270 2.83 55.20 8.57
N ASN A 271 2.75 56.03 9.62
CA ASN A 271 1.48 56.46 10.21
C ASN A 271 0.62 57.29 9.24
N GLN A 272 1.24 58.16 8.42
CA GLN A 272 0.52 58.90 7.38
C GLN A 272 -0.08 57.96 6.32
N ILE A 273 0.68 56.95 5.89
CA ILE A 273 0.20 55.92 4.95
C ILE A 273 -0.94 55.13 5.57
N HIS A 274 -0.79 54.66 6.82
CA HIS A 274 -1.82 53.92 7.55
C HIS A 274 -3.13 54.72 7.65
N LYS A 275 -3.06 56.01 8.00
CA LYS A 275 -4.23 56.90 8.02
C LYS A 275 -4.89 57.02 6.64
N LYS A 276 -4.09 57.16 5.57
CA LYS A 276 -4.60 57.30 4.20
C LYS A 276 -5.36 56.06 3.72
N ILE A 277 -4.89 54.86 4.09
CA ILE A 277 -5.51 53.60 3.69
C ILE A 277 -6.57 53.10 4.69
N GLY A 278 -6.76 53.80 5.82
CA GLY A 278 -7.68 53.40 6.87
C GLY A 278 -7.23 52.18 7.68
N TYR A 279 -5.91 51.92 7.74
CA TYR A 279 -5.32 50.87 8.55
C TYR A 279 -5.32 51.27 10.02
N THR A 280 -5.93 50.44 10.87
CA THR A 280 -6.01 50.64 12.33
C THR A 280 -5.12 49.65 13.07
N ASN A 281 -5.32 48.36 12.85
CA ASN A 281 -4.46 47.28 13.33
C ASN A 281 -4.50 46.10 12.35
N TYR A 282 -3.53 45.20 12.49
CA TYR A 282 -3.34 44.07 11.58
C TYR A 282 -4.53 43.11 11.56
N GLY A 283 -5.11 42.83 12.73
CA GLY A 283 -6.23 41.89 12.87
C GLY A 283 -7.46 42.35 12.09
N ASP A 284 -7.89 43.59 12.34
CA ASP A 284 -9.05 44.20 11.66
C ASP A 284 -8.81 44.35 10.16
N TRP A 285 -7.58 44.71 9.77
CA TRP A 285 -7.22 44.91 8.38
C TRP A 285 -7.28 43.60 7.58
N ILE A 286 -6.73 42.51 8.13
CA ILE A 286 -6.77 41.19 7.50
C ILE A 286 -8.20 40.68 7.42
N GLN A 287 -9.00 40.82 8.47
CA GLN A 287 -10.39 40.37 8.43
C GLN A 287 -11.19 41.09 7.33
N LYS A 288 -10.96 42.40 7.14
CA LYS A 288 -11.69 43.21 6.15
C LYS A 288 -11.20 43.04 4.71
N ASN A 289 -9.91 42.77 4.52
CA ASN A 289 -9.29 42.79 3.19
C ASN A 289 -8.82 41.40 2.71
N THR A 290 -9.02 40.33 3.49
CA THR A 290 -8.75 38.96 3.03
C THR A 290 -9.83 38.52 2.04
N PRO A 291 -9.47 38.15 0.80
CA PRO A 291 -10.44 37.60 -0.16
C PRO A 291 -11.02 36.27 0.32
N ASP A 292 -12.25 35.96 -0.10
CA ASP A 292 -12.88 34.67 0.17
C ASP A 292 -11.99 33.53 -0.34
N ARG A 293 -11.61 32.62 0.57
CA ARG A 293 -10.76 31.48 0.26
C ARG A 293 -11.62 30.30 -0.20
N LEU A 294 -11.12 29.56 -1.19
CA LEU A 294 -11.75 28.34 -1.73
C LEU A 294 -12.10 27.32 -0.63
N GLU A 295 -11.29 27.24 0.44
CA GLU A 295 -11.51 26.34 1.56
C GLU A 295 -12.75 26.70 2.39
N ASP A 296 -13.07 27.99 2.51
CA ASP A 296 -14.25 28.48 3.25
C ASP A 296 -15.53 28.35 2.42
N MET A 297 -15.43 28.43 1.09
CA MET A 297 -16.53 28.14 0.16
C MET A 297 -16.99 26.68 0.23
N LEU A 298 -16.09 25.75 0.53
CA LEU A 298 -16.39 24.31 0.63
C LEU A 298 -17.11 23.94 1.94
N LYS A 299 -16.83 24.65 3.04
CA LYS A 299 -17.48 24.40 4.34
C LYS A 299 -18.98 24.73 4.31
N ASN A 300 -19.37 25.78 3.58
CA ASN A 300 -20.77 26.20 3.46
C ASN A 300 -21.66 25.24 2.65
N LYS A 301 -21.11 24.30 1.87
CA LYS A 301 -21.90 23.28 1.15
C LYS A 301 -22.35 22.11 2.03
N SER A 302 -21.84 21.99 3.26
CA SER A 302 -22.15 20.89 4.20
C SER A 302 -23.57 20.98 4.81
N ASN A 303 -24.29 22.08 4.61
CA ASN A 303 -25.64 22.29 5.12
C ASN A 303 -26.76 22.14 4.08
N CYS A 304 -26.45 21.75 2.84
CA CYS A 304 -27.48 21.44 1.85
C CYS A 304 -27.85 19.95 1.94
N LYS A 305 -28.70 19.59 2.91
CA LYS A 305 -29.50 18.38 2.82
C LYS A 305 -30.56 18.64 1.75
N CYS A 306 -30.37 18.08 0.55
CA CYS A 306 -31.45 17.94 -0.40
C CYS A 306 -32.53 17.04 0.22
N ILE A 307 -33.75 17.56 0.28
CA ILE A 307 -34.99 16.77 0.36
C ILE A 307 -35.22 16.19 -1.04
#